data_AF-A0A974H906-F1
#
_entry.id   AF-A0A974H906-F1
#
_cell.length_a   1.000
_cell.length_b   1.000
_cell.length_c   1.000
_cell.angle_alpha   90.00
_cell.angle_beta   90.00
_cell.angle_gamma   90.00
#
_symmetry.space_group_name_H-M   'P 1'
#
loop_
_entity.id
_entity.type
_entity.pdbx_description
1 polymer ?
#
loop_
_entity_poly.entity_id
_entity_poly.type
_entity_poly.pdbx_seq_one_letter_code
_entity_poly.pdbx_strand_id
1 'polypeptide(L)'
;MLFTDDFMKTAAYSIIKWVVTRNSTPIKAEANVILMAFMVCKMFMIPSVNKDIDMKIKEMDPDWTEYLEGYYQLIHAGAEIENSATYADPCRHVLDKIQATLAQLDIDTGRNIWILKPAALSRGRDIICMDRVKEIIKFVESHESHHAEKQWVIQKYIERPFLIYNTKFDMRQFFLVTDWNPLTIWYYKENYICMSSQPFNLENLDNSIHLCNRSVQMHFKNCPTRHPELPEDNVWSRKLQEYLCMIGAENAWEDVMVPGIKKIIYQTMLVSQSKVTPRKNSFDIYGADFMFSENFNPWLIEINSRPDMSSPTAVTGMIFESILEDTIKVIIDRKKDPNCDIGAYELIQKQTRKGLKRPEAAARTQSREKTHRKAEKTRSRQNGPKHPKRQKLAKKPEAAGRTRSYGEGQRCTHIGWALPNLHLVPSELYLHSQQR
;
A
#
# COMPACT_ATOMS: atom_id res chain seq x y z
N MET A 1 -17.54 -3.34 -6.71
CA MET A 1 -17.34 -4.73 -6.24
C MET A 1 -17.12 -4.66 -4.75
N LEU A 2 -17.87 -5.43 -3.97
CA LEU A 2 -17.76 -5.48 -2.52
C LEU A 2 -16.63 -6.44 -2.11
N PHE A 3 -16.10 -6.30 -0.89
CA PHE A 3 -15.06 -7.20 -0.36
C PHE A 3 -15.50 -8.67 -0.41
N THR A 4 -16.78 -8.95 -0.11
CA THR A 4 -17.38 -10.28 -0.19
C THR A 4 -17.26 -10.91 -1.56
N ASP A 5 -17.52 -10.14 -2.62
CA ASP A 5 -17.43 -10.60 -4.01
C ASP A 5 -15.98 -11.03 -4.33
N ASP A 6 -15.01 -10.23 -3.88
CA ASP A 6 -13.58 -10.49 -4.11
C ASP A 6 -13.11 -11.72 -3.33
N PHE A 7 -13.61 -11.91 -2.11
CA PHE A 7 -13.38 -13.12 -1.33
C PHE A 7 -13.94 -14.37 -2.04
N MET A 8 -15.21 -14.33 -2.49
CA MET A 8 -15.85 -15.46 -3.18
C MET A 8 -15.14 -15.82 -4.48
N LYS A 9 -14.79 -14.80 -5.27
CA LYS A 9 -14.05 -14.92 -6.53
C LYS A 9 -12.65 -15.48 -6.33
N THR A 10 -11.94 -15.03 -5.29
CA THR A 10 -10.61 -15.56 -4.94
C THR A 10 -10.69 -17.03 -4.52
N ALA A 11 -11.69 -17.41 -3.70
CA ALA A 11 -11.94 -18.82 -3.36
C ALA A 11 -12.18 -19.71 -4.60
N ALA A 12 -12.81 -19.17 -5.65
CA ALA A 12 -13.04 -19.93 -6.90
C ALA A 12 -11.72 -20.18 -7.63
N TYR A 13 -10.85 -19.16 -7.68
CA TYR A 13 -9.52 -19.29 -8.24
C TYR A 13 -8.67 -20.30 -7.45
N SER A 14 -8.81 -20.35 -6.11
CA SER A 14 -8.18 -21.37 -5.27
C SER A 14 -8.62 -22.79 -5.62
N ILE A 15 -9.93 -23.02 -5.78
CA ILE A 15 -10.49 -24.34 -6.14
C ILE A 15 -9.98 -24.77 -7.53
N ILE A 16 -10.02 -23.86 -8.51
CA ILE A 16 -9.51 -24.13 -9.86
C ILE A 16 -8.01 -24.45 -9.84
N LYS A 17 -7.21 -23.67 -9.10
CA LYS A 17 -5.76 -23.90 -8.91
C LYS A 17 -5.48 -25.24 -8.22
N TRP A 18 -6.26 -25.62 -7.21
CA TRP A 18 -6.18 -26.91 -6.54
C TRP A 18 -6.42 -28.07 -7.51
N VAL A 19 -7.47 -27.99 -8.35
CA VAL A 19 -7.79 -29.03 -9.34
C VAL A 19 -6.68 -29.18 -10.40
N VAL A 20 -6.13 -28.06 -10.89
CA VAL A 20 -5.04 -28.09 -11.89
C VAL A 20 -3.73 -28.65 -11.33
N THR A 21 -3.47 -28.49 -10.03
CA THR A 21 -2.21 -28.90 -9.40
C THR A 21 -2.22 -30.34 -8.87
N ARG A 22 -3.39 -30.92 -8.56
CA ARG A 22 -3.52 -32.30 -8.04
C ARG A 22 -4.12 -33.27 -9.07
N ASN A 23 -3.26 -33.77 -9.96
CA ASN A 23 -3.62 -34.87 -10.87
C ASN A 23 -3.71 -36.22 -10.11
N SER A 24 -4.93 -36.65 -9.75
CA SER A 24 -5.26 -37.92 -9.03
C SER A 24 -4.99 -37.86 -7.52
N THR A 25 -5.75 -38.49 -6.60
CA THR A 25 -6.65 -39.66 -6.62
C THR A 25 -8.03 -39.39 -5.97
N PRO A 26 -9.01 -40.33 -5.94
CA PRO A 26 -10.36 -40.09 -5.38
C PRO A 26 -10.50 -40.35 -3.87
N ILE A 27 -11.67 -39.97 -3.30
CA ILE A 27 -12.10 -39.97 -1.87
C ILE A 27 -11.68 -38.66 -1.15
N LYS A 28 -12.58 -37.76 -0.71
CA LYS A 28 -14.05 -37.69 -0.84
C LYS A 28 -14.60 -36.27 -0.54
N ALA A 29 -15.24 -35.63 -1.53
CA ALA A 29 -15.99 -34.37 -1.43
C ALA A 29 -16.88 -34.24 -2.68
N GLU A 30 -18.03 -33.58 -2.58
CA GLU A 30 -18.95 -33.48 -3.73
C GLU A 30 -18.39 -32.58 -4.83
N ALA A 31 -18.46 -33.04 -6.08
CA ALA A 31 -17.99 -32.29 -7.25
C ALA A 31 -18.73 -30.95 -7.48
N ASN A 32 -19.83 -30.71 -6.74
CA ASN A 32 -20.59 -29.47 -6.76
C ASN A 32 -19.71 -28.23 -6.50
N VAL A 33 -18.69 -28.35 -5.62
CA VAL A 33 -17.77 -27.22 -5.32
C VAL A 33 -16.98 -26.73 -6.54
N ILE A 34 -16.63 -27.63 -7.47
CA ILE A 34 -15.94 -27.28 -8.73
C ILE A 34 -16.91 -26.58 -9.67
N LEU A 35 -18.13 -27.09 -9.79
CA LEU A 35 -19.18 -26.48 -10.63
C LEU A 35 -19.52 -25.08 -10.14
N MET A 36 -19.68 -24.90 -8.82
CA MET A 36 -19.86 -23.58 -8.19
C MET A 36 -18.66 -22.66 -8.43
N ALA A 37 -17.42 -23.14 -8.35
CA ALA A 37 -16.23 -22.32 -8.68
C ALA A 37 -16.24 -21.85 -10.15
N PHE A 38 -16.65 -22.69 -11.11
CA PHE A 38 -16.83 -22.26 -12.50
C PHE A 38 -17.96 -21.22 -12.65
N MET A 39 -19.06 -21.36 -11.93
CA MET A 39 -20.15 -20.37 -11.92
C MET A 39 -19.66 -19.03 -11.39
N VAL A 40 -19.00 -19.02 -10.24
CA VAL A 40 -18.41 -17.81 -9.64
C VAL A 40 -17.42 -17.15 -10.60
N CYS A 41 -16.57 -17.93 -11.28
CA CYS A 41 -15.69 -17.40 -12.32
C CYS A 41 -16.50 -16.76 -13.46
N LYS A 42 -17.52 -17.43 -14.01
CA LYS A 42 -18.36 -16.90 -15.09
C LYS A 42 -19.13 -15.63 -14.68
N MET A 43 -19.56 -15.53 -13.41
CA MET A 43 -20.24 -14.36 -12.85
C MET A 43 -19.33 -13.14 -12.72
N PHE A 44 -18.07 -13.33 -12.28
CA PHE A 44 -17.14 -12.23 -12.00
C PHE A 44 -16.05 -12.00 -13.07
N MET A 45 -15.98 -12.85 -14.10
CA MET A 45 -15.10 -12.64 -15.26
C MET A 45 -15.62 -11.55 -16.20
N ILE A 46 -14.67 -10.88 -16.85
CA ILE A 46 -14.97 -9.83 -17.84
C ILE A 46 -15.72 -10.46 -19.03
N PRO A 47 -16.76 -9.82 -19.61
CA PRO A 47 -17.56 -10.38 -20.70
C PRO A 47 -16.79 -10.81 -21.96
N SER A 48 -15.55 -10.36 -22.15
CA SER A 48 -14.65 -10.83 -23.22
C SER A 48 -14.13 -12.25 -23.02
N VAL A 49 -14.11 -12.76 -21.79
CA VAL A 49 -13.61 -14.09 -21.41
C VAL A 49 -14.75 -15.12 -21.38
N ASN A 50 -15.97 -14.66 -21.08
CA ASN A 50 -17.17 -15.49 -20.90
C ASN A 50 -17.68 -16.18 -22.18
N LYS A 51 -17.22 -15.78 -23.37
CA LYS A 51 -17.71 -16.30 -24.66
C LYS A 51 -17.33 -17.75 -24.97
N ASP A 52 -16.31 -18.30 -24.31
CA ASP A 52 -15.90 -19.69 -24.51
C ASP A 52 -16.12 -20.57 -23.26
N ILE A 53 -16.79 -20.05 -22.21
CA ILE A 53 -17.27 -20.86 -21.07
C ILE A 53 -18.66 -21.42 -21.43
N ASP A 54 -18.68 -22.13 -22.56
CA ASP A 54 -19.84 -22.81 -23.17
C ASP A 54 -20.07 -24.22 -22.60
N MET A 55 -19.56 -24.49 -21.39
CA MET A 55 -20.20 -25.50 -20.57
C MET A 55 -21.65 -25.07 -20.31
N LYS A 56 -22.60 -25.99 -20.56
CA LYS A 56 -24.03 -25.84 -20.21
C LYS A 56 -24.24 -25.89 -18.70
N ILE A 57 -23.52 -25.06 -17.96
CA ILE A 57 -23.76 -24.82 -16.55
C ILE A 57 -25.11 -24.13 -16.49
N LYS A 58 -26.09 -24.85 -15.93
CA LYS A 58 -27.45 -24.38 -15.73
C LYS A 58 -27.38 -23.13 -14.86
N GLU A 59 -28.12 -22.08 -15.22
CA GLU A 59 -28.28 -20.94 -14.32
C GLU A 59 -28.92 -21.44 -13.02
N MET A 60 -28.16 -21.35 -11.93
CA MET A 60 -28.55 -21.72 -10.58
C MET A 60 -28.12 -20.57 -9.66
N ASP A 61 -28.90 -20.31 -8.62
CA ASP A 61 -28.50 -19.39 -7.56
C ASP A 61 -27.49 -20.16 -6.66
N PRO A 62 -26.24 -19.69 -6.48
CA PRO A 62 -25.26 -20.43 -5.69
C PRO A 62 -25.62 -20.41 -4.20
N ASP A 63 -25.67 -21.57 -3.55
CA ASP A 63 -25.63 -21.59 -2.08
C ASP A 63 -24.22 -21.18 -1.62
N TRP A 64 -24.08 -19.90 -1.30
CA TRP A 64 -22.83 -19.31 -0.81
C TRP A 64 -22.33 -19.92 0.50
N THR A 65 -23.19 -20.58 1.29
CA THR A 65 -22.76 -21.30 2.50
C THR A 65 -22.19 -22.67 2.13
N GLU A 66 -22.86 -23.44 1.27
CA GLU A 66 -22.35 -24.73 0.77
C GLU A 66 -21.02 -24.54 0.01
N TYR A 67 -20.97 -23.55 -0.88
CA TYR A 67 -19.77 -23.19 -1.64
C TYR A 67 -18.58 -22.84 -0.75
N LEU A 68 -18.78 -21.98 0.25
CA LEU A 68 -17.71 -21.59 1.18
C LEU A 68 -17.28 -22.76 2.05
N GLU A 69 -18.21 -23.59 2.54
CA GLU A 69 -17.85 -24.77 3.32
C GLU A 69 -17.02 -25.75 2.47
N GLY A 70 -17.43 -26.03 1.24
CA GLY A 70 -16.65 -26.83 0.29
C GLY A 70 -15.24 -26.27 0.03
N TYR A 71 -15.12 -24.95 -0.17
CA TYR A 71 -13.82 -24.26 -0.27
C TYR A 71 -12.97 -24.48 1.00
N TYR A 72 -13.53 -24.28 2.18
CA TYR A 72 -12.80 -24.41 3.45
C TYR A 72 -12.36 -25.85 3.71
N GLN A 73 -13.21 -26.84 3.44
CA GLN A 73 -12.86 -28.25 3.56
C GLN A 73 -11.71 -28.61 2.60
N LEU A 74 -11.79 -28.19 1.33
CA LEU A 74 -10.79 -28.46 0.30
C LEU A 74 -9.41 -27.85 0.62
N ILE A 75 -9.38 -26.56 0.95
CA ILE A 75 -8.15 -25.78 1.04
C ILE A 75 -7.55 -25.77 2.45
N HIS A 76 -8.37 -25.84 3.50
CA HIS A 76 -7.92 -25.70 4.89
C HIS A 76 -7.98 -27.00 5.68
N ALA A 77 -9.00 -27.84 5.47
CA ALA A 77 -9.10 -29.14 6.14
C ALA A 77 -8.41 -30.30 5.38
N GLY A 78 -7.96 -30.06 4.15
CA GLY A 78 -7.27 -31.05 3.33
C GLY A 78 -8.18 -32.12 2.72
N ALA A 79 -9.47 -31.83 2.55
CA ALA A 79 -10.39 -32.70 1.83
C ALA A 79 -9.96 -32.88 0.36
N GLU A 80 -10.43 -33.96 -0.27
CA GLU A 80 -10.12 -34.32 -1.65
C GLU A 80 -11.41 -34.55 -2.45
N ILE A 81 -11.43 -34.16 -3.72
CA ILE A 81 -12.62 -34.26 -4.59
C ILE A 81 -12.50 -35.51 -5.47
N GLU A 82 -13.51 -36.37 -5.39
CA GLU A 82 -13.60 -37.56 -6.23
C GLU A 82 -13.80 -37.19 -7.71
N ASN A 83 -13.08 -37.85 -8.61
CA ASN A 83 -13.06 -37.57 -10.05
C ASN A 83 -12.61 -36.15 -10.46
N SER A 84 -11.90 -35.43 -9.59
CA SER A 84 -11.31 -34.10 -9.87
C SER A 84 -10.53 -34.02 -11.19
N ALA A 85 -9.82 -35.08 -11.56
CA ALA A 85 -9.06 -35.19 -12.80
C ALA A 85 -9.91 -34.97 -14.08
N THR A 86 -11.22 -35.27 -14.04
CA THR A 86 -12.13 -34.99 -15.19
C THR A 86 -12.37 -33.51 -15.43
N TYR A 87 -12.11 -32.66 -14.43
CA TYR A 87 -12.21 -31.21 -14.51
C TYR A 87 -10.85 -30.52 -14.72
N ALA A 88 -9.74 -31.25 -14.75
CA ALA A 88 -8.39 -30.68 -14.83
C ALA A 88 -8.16 -29.80 -16.07
N ASP A 89 -8.56 -30.28 -17.26
CA ASP A 89 -8.40 -29.51 -18.51
C ASP A 89 -9.35 -28.28 -18.58
N PRO A 90 -10.66 -28.40 -18.25
CA PRO A 90 -11.53 -27.23 -18.07
C PRO A 90 -11.00 -26.21 -17.05
N CYS A 91 -10.51 -26.66 -15.89
CA CYS A 91 -9.93 -25.79 -14.88
C CYS A 91 -8.66 -25.10 -15.40
N ARG A 92 -7.80 -25.80 -16.14
CA ARG A 92 -6.57 -25.21 -16.72
C ARG A 92 -6.90 -24.12 -17.72
N HIS A 93 -7.83 -24.35 -18.64
CA HIS A 93 -8.27 -23.33 -19.61
C HIS A 93 -8.80 -22.06 -18.94
N VAL A 94 -9.55 -22.20 -17.84
CA VAL A 94 -10.04 -21.05 -17.05
C VAL A 94 -8.90 -20.39 -16.26
N LEU A 95 -7.96 -21.17 -15.70
CA LEU A 95 -6.80 -20.65 -14.98
C LEU A 95 -5.88 -19.81 -15.87
N ASP A 96 -5.58 -20.27 -17.09
CA ASP A 96 -4.76 -19.55 -18.06
C ASP A 96 -5.38 -18.17 -18.39
N LYS A 97 -6.72 -18.12 -18.53
CA LYS A 97 -7.50 -16.89 -18.74
C LYS A 97 -7.48 -15.95 -17.52
N ILE A 98 -7.47 -16.49 -16.30
CA ILE A 98 -7.28 -15.69 -15.07
C ILE A 98 -5.85 -15.14 -15.04
N GLN A 99 -4.83 -15.96 -15.27
CA GLN A 99 -3.43 -15.56 -15.19
C GLN A 99 -3.08 -14.48 -16.21
N ALA A 100 -3.66 -14.54 -17.42
CA ALA A 100 -3.51 -13.50 -18.45
C ALA A 100 -4.13 -12.13 -18.07
N THR A 101 -5.00 -12.06 -17.06
CA THR A 101 -5.73 -10.84 -16.68
C THR A 101 -5.53 -10.38 -15.23
N LEU A 102 -5.07 -11.26 -14.34
CA LEU A 102 -4.92 -11.01 -12.90
C LEU A 102 -3.47 -11.21 -12.43
N ALA A 103 -2.69 -10.13 -12.43
CA ALA A 103 -1.30 -10.13 -11.95
C ALA A 103 -1.13 -10.54 -10.46
N GLN A 104 -2.21 -10.55 -9.68
CA GLN A 104 -2.19 -10.99 -8.27
C GLN A 104 -2.27 -12.51 -8.10
N LEU A 105 -2.55 -13.29 -9.15
CA LEU A 105 -2.63 -14.76 -9.05
C LEU A 105 -1.29 -15.39 -8.62
N ASP A 106 -0.17 -14.75 -8.96
CA ASP A 106 1.18 -15.19 -8.62
C ASP A 106 1.53 -15.01 -7.14
N ILE A 107 0.92 -14.06 -6.42
CA ILE A 107 1.17 -13.84 -4.98
C ILE A 107 0.25 -14.67 -4.08
N ASP A 108 -0.67 -15.44 -4.65
CA ASP A 108 -1.69 -16.18 -3.93
C ASP A 108 -1.35 -17.68 -3.85
N THR A 109 -1.42 -18.30 -2.67
CA THR A 109 -1.40 -19.78 -2.56
C THR A 109 -2.79 -20.35 -2.77
N GLY A 110 -3.82 -19.53 -2.56
CA GLY A 110 -5.21 -19.93 -2.57
C GLY A 110 -5.82 -20.10 -1.18
N ARG A 111 -5.07 -19.83 -0.09
CA ARG A 111 -5.64 -19.82 1.28
C ARG A 111 -6.59 -18.64 1.52
N ASN A 112 -6.60 -17.66 0.61
CA ASN A 112 -7.52 -16.52 0.61
C ASN A 112 -7.40 -15.70 1.91
N ILE A 113 -6.16 -15.46 2.33
CA ILE A 113 -5.83 -14.67 3.52
C ILE A 113 -5.95 -13.17 3.17
N TRP A 114 -6.55 -12.42 4.07
CA TRP A 114 -6.72 -10.96 4.00
C TRP A 114 -6.07 -10.31 5.21
N ILE A 115 -5.42 -9.18 4.98
CA ILE A 115 -4.84 -8.34 6.03
C ILE A 115 -5.73 -7.12 6.28
N LEU A 116 -6.20 -7.02 7.52
CA LEU A 116 -7.06 -5.95 8.00
C LEU A 116 -6.18 -4.86 8.61
N LYS A 117 -6.34 -3.63 8.14
CA LYS A 117 -5.55 -2.47 8.58
C LYS A 117 -6.46 -1.32 9.02
N PRO A 118 -6.36 -0.81 10.24
CA PRO A 118 -7.15 0.34 10.69
C PRO A 118 -6.62 1.63 10.04
N ALA A 119 -7.48 2.36 9.34
CA ALA A 119 -7.09 3.49 8.48
C ALA A 119 -6.47 4.69 9.22
N ALA A 120 -6.64 4.78 10.54
CA ALA A 120 -6.19 5.89 11.38
C ALA A 120 -4.98 5.55 12.28
N LEU A 121 -4.44 4.32 12.23
CA LEU A 121 -3.24 3.95 13.01
C LEU A 121 -2.01 3.80 12.12
N SER A 122 -0.88 3.60 12.80
CA SER A 122 0.46 3.45 12.22
C SER A 122 1.25 2.45 13.07
N ARG A 123 2.47 2.12 12.60
CA ARG A 123 3.44 1.29 13.33
C ARG A 123 2.99 -0.16 13.56
N GLY A 124 2.15 -0.71 12.67
CA GLY A 124 1.69 -2.10 12.70
C GLY A 124 0.62 -2.43 13.75
N ARG A 125 0.07 -1.42 14.43
CA ARG A 125 -0.93 -1.60 15.51
C ARG A 125 -2.28 -2.04 14.98
N ASP A 126 -2.90 -2.98 15.70
CA ASP A 126 -4.19 -3.61 15.40
C ASP A 126 -4.30 -4.17 13.97
N ILE A 127 -3.17 -4.49 13.34
CA ILE A 127 -3.13 -5.22 12.06
C ILE A 127 -3.28 -6.71 12.35
N ILE A 128 -4.17 -7.38 11.62
CA ILE A 128 -4.50 -8.80 11.80
C ILE A 128 -4.63 -9.45 10.41
N CYS A 129 -4.15 -10.69 10.27
CA CYS A 129 -4.40 -11.53 9.10
C CYS A 129 -5.52 -12.55 9.40
N MET A 130 -6.47 -12.71 8.50
CA MET A 130 -7.63 -13.60 8.67
C MET A 130 -7.99 -14.28 7.34
N ASP A 131 -8.53 -15.50 7.38
CA ASP A 131 -8.91 -16.29 6.19
C ASP A 131 -10.39 -16.69 6.14
N ARG A 132 -11.21 -16.30 7.12
CA ARG A 132 -12.65 -16.61 7.19
C ARG A 132 -13.51 -15.38 6.96
N VAL A 133 -14.21 -15.30 5.83
CA VAL A 133 -15.07 -14.15 5.48
C VAL A 133 -16.12 -13.82 6.54
N LYS A 134 -16.74 -14.84 7.16
CA LYS A 134 -17.75 -14.66 8.22
C LYS A 134 -17.15 -14.08 9.51
N GLU A 135 -15.87 -14.30 9.77
CA GLU A 135 -15.16 -13.74 10.93
C GLU A 135 -14.64 -12.34 10.63
N ILE A 136 -14.14 -12.10 9.42
CA ILE A 136 -13.71 -10.78 8.94
C ILE A 136 -14.88 -9.77 9.00
N ILE A 137 -16.06 -10.16 8.51
CA ILE A 137 -17.27 -9.33 8.57
C ILE A 137 -17.61 -8.98 10.03
N LYS A 138 -17.76 -9.99 10.90
CA LYS A 138 -18.07 -9.79 12.33
C LYS A 138 -17.02 -8.94 13.05
N PHE A 139 -15.74 -9.10 12.70
CA PHE A 139 -14.66 -8.31 13.27
C PHE A 139 -14.80 -6.84 12.88
N VAL A 140 -15.09 -6.52 11.62
CA VAL A 140 -15.30 -5.12 11.20
C VAL A 140 -16.56 -4.53 11.84
N GLU A 141 -17.70 -5.24 11.76
CA GLU A 141 -18.98 -4.82 12.33
C GLU A 141 -18.90 -4.54 13.84
N SER A 142 -18.25 -5.41 14.62
CA SER A 142 -18.08 -5.20 16.07
C SER A 142 -17.30 -3.91 16.39
N HIS A 143 -16.31 -3.55 15.56
CA HIS A 143 -15.47 -2.38 15.77
C HIS A 143 -16.06 -1.06 15.24
N GLU A 144 -17.13 -1.10 14.43
CA GLU A 144 -17.91 0.09 14.06
C GLU A 144 -18.81 0.58 15.21
N SER A 145 -19.22 -0.32 16.11
CA SER A 145 -20.21 -0.04 17.17
C SER A 145 -19.76 0.92 18.29
N HIS A 146 -18.48 1.33 18.34
CA HIS A 146 -17.86 1.99 19.49
C HIS A 146 -17.57 3.50 19.29
N HIS A 147 -18.60 4.29 18.91
CA HIS A 147 -18.63 5.77 18.92
C HIS A 147 -17.51 6.57 18.22
N ALA A 148 -16.54 5.90 17.62
CA ALA A 148 -15.51 6.44 16.77
C ALA A 148 -15.45 5.55 15.52
N GLU A 149 -15.73 6.12 14.35
CA GLU A 149 -15.75 5.43 13.07
C GLU A 149 -14.34 4.92 12.71
N LYS A 150 -13.98 3.74 13.23
CA LYS A 150 -12.75 3.03 12.87
C LYS A 150 -12.92 2.47 11.45
N GLN A 151 -12.58 3.28 10.46
CA GLN A 151 -12.49 2.81 9.07
C GLN A 151 -11.39 1.75 8.95
N TRP A 152 -11.67 0.68 8.21
CA TRP A 152 -10.73 -0.42 7.95
C TRP A 152 -10.42 -0.53 6.46
N VAL A 153 -9.18 -0.89 6.14
CA VAL A 153 -8.76 -1.36 4.83
C VAL A 153 -8.58 -2.87 4.91
N ILE A 154 -9.41 -3.61 4.17
CA ILE A 154 -9.26 -5.05 3.95
C ILE A 154 -8.49 -5.21 2.64
N GLN A 155 -7.31 -5.84 2.69
CA GLN A 155 -6.39 -5.97 1.55
C GLN A 155 -6.00 -7.45 1.38
N LYS A 156 -5.97 -7.96 0.13
CA LYS A 156 -5.53 -9.34 -0.13
C LYS A 156 -4.08 -9.51 0.33
N TYR A 157 -3.80 -10.57 1.08
CA TYR A 157 -2.46 -10.84 1.57
C TYR A 157 -1.57 -11.43 0.47
N ILE A 158 -0.28 -11.05 0.51
CA ILE A 158 0.79 -11.66 -0.31
C ILE A 158 1.19 -12.96 0.39
N GLU A 159 0.61 -14.07 -0.05
CA GLU A 159 0.83 -15.41 0.51
C GLU A 159 2.13 -16.05 -0.01
N ARG A 160 2.60 -15.64 -1.20
CA ARG A 160 3.89 -16.01 -1.82
C ARG A 160 4.83 -14.80 -1.94
N PRO A 161 5.35 -14.27 -0.82
CA PRO A 161 6.41 -13.28 -0.85
C PRO A 161 7.75 -13.92 -1.23
N PHE A 162 8.66 -13.13 -1.80
CA PHE A 162 10.07 -13.50 -1.77
C PHE A 162 10.59 -13.48 -0.33
N LEU A 163 11.32 -14.52 0.06
CA LEU A 163 11.80 -14.75 1.42
C LEU A 163 13.33 -14.76 1.45
N ILE A 164 13.91 -14.18 2.50
CA ILE A 164 15.34 -14.28 2.77
C ILE A 164 15.52 -15.36 3.84
N TYR A 165 16.16 -16.47 3.50
CA TYR A 165 16.35 -17.60 4.41
C TYR A 165 15.05 -18.02 5.14
N ASN A 166 13.98 -18.24 4.37
CA ASN A 166 12.61 -18.51 4.85
C ASN A 166 12.06 -17.49 5.86
N THR A 167 12.55 -16.25 5.86
CA THR A 167 12.10 -15.16 6.74
C THR A 167 11.47 -14.05 5.89
N LYS A 168 10.32 -13.53 6.34
CA LYS A 168 9.59 -12.48 5.63
C LYS A 168 10.28 -11.13 5.84
N PHE A 169 10.31 -10.29 4.80
CA PHE A 169 10.78 -8.92 4.91
C PHE A 169 9.88 -7.90 4.17
N ASP A 170 10.01 -6.63 4.56
CA ASP A 170 9.59 -5.47 3.77
C ASP A 170 10.80 -4.55 3.52
N MET A 171 10.72 -3.69 2.50
CA MET A 171 11.73 -2.69 2.15
C MET A 171 11.18 -1.28 2.33
N ARG A 172 11.88 -0.48 3.14
CA ARG A 172 11.71 0.97 3.19
C ARG A 172 12.54 1.61 2.07
N GLN A 173 11.86 2.02 1.01
CA GLN A 173 12.42 2.86 -0.04
C GLN A 173 12.17 4.34 0.28
N PHE A 174 13.21 5.18 0.20
CA PHE A 174 13.06 6.63 0.31
C PHE A 174 12.92 7.33 -1.04
N PHE A 175 12.10 8.40 -1.08
CA PHE A 175 12.04 9.32 -2.21
C PHE A 175 11.66 10.73 -1.74
N LEU A 176 11.99 11.73 -2.55
CA LEU A 176 11.79 13.16 -2.28
C LEU A 176 10.94 13.79 -3.39
N VAL A 177 9.92 14.56 -3.03
CA VAL A 177 9.18 15.39 -3.99
C VAL A 177 9.49 16.86 -3.71
N THR A 178 10.13 17.54 -4.67
CA THR A 178 10.53 18.96 -4.54
C THR A 178 9.57 19.94 -5.22
N ASP A 179 8.70 19.44 -6.10
CA ASP A 179 7.71 20.25 -6.81
C ASP A 179 6.57 19.36 -7.31
N TRP A 180 5.34 19.89 -7.26
CA TRP A 180 4.12 19.25 -7.78
C TRP A 180 3.65 19.86 -9.11
N ASN A 181 4.26 20.97 -9.57
CA ASN A 181 3.96 21.57 -10.88
C ASN A 181 5.18 22.33 -11.47
N PRO A 182 6.04 21.67 -12.25
CA PRO A 182 5.94 20.27 -12.69
C PRO A 182 6.19 19.26 -11.57
N LEU A 183 5.57 18.08 -11.65
CA LEU A 183 5.90 16.98 -10.74
C LEU A 183 7.39 16.62 -10.91
N THR A 184 8.14 16.72 -9.82
CA THR A 184 9.59 16.51 -9.77
C THR A 184 9.91 15.57 -8.62
N ILE A 185 10.36 14.36 -8.94
CA ILE A 185 10.55 13.25 -8.00
C ILE A 185 11.99 12.76 -8.07
N TRP A 186 12.61 12.62 -6.90
CA TRP A 186 13.96 12.10 -6.70
C TRP A 186 13.89 10.77 -5.95
N TYR A 187 14.47 9.74 -6.53
CA TYR A 187 14.67 8.44 -5.91
C TYR A 187 15.96 8.47 -5.08
N TYR A 188 15.97 7.89 -3.89
CA TYR A 188 17.19 7.76 -3.08
C TYR A 188 17.75 6.34 -3.22
N LYS A 189 19.03 6.19 -3.58
CA LYS A 189 19.59 4.87 -3.91
C LYS A 189 19.74 3.95 -2.70
N GLU A 190 20.03 4.51 -1.54
CA GLU A 190 20.11 3.73 -0.30
C GLU A 190 18.71 3.46 0.26
N ASN A 191 18.52 2.22 0.74
CA ASN A 191 17.29 1.71 1.31
C ASN A 191 17.64 0.71 2.41
N TYR A 192 16.64 0.26 3.17
CA TYR A 192 16.82 -0.83 4.13
C TYR A 192 15.60 -1.73 4.16
N ILE A 193 15.79 -2.97 4.61
CA ILE A 193 14.73 -3.95 4.82
C ILE A 193 14.57 -4.28 6.29
N CYS A 194 13.33 -4.52 6.74
CA CYS A 194 13.03 -5.08 8.06
C CYS A 194 12.55 -6.52 7.92
N MET A 195 12.94 -7.40 8.84
CA MET A 195 12.61 -8.84 8.82
C MET A 195 11.68 -9.25 9.96
N SER A 196 10.89 -10.31 9.74
CA SER A 196 10.13 -10.98 10.80
C SER A 196 11.04 -11.70 11.80
N SER A 197 10.65 -11.79 13.07
CA SER A 197 11.44 -12.51 14.08
C SER A 197 11.30 -14.03 13.98
N GLN A 198 10.29 -14.53 13.27
CA GLN A 198 10.02 -15.95 13.03
C GLN A 198 10.16 -16.34 11.54
N PRO A 199 10.43 -17.63 11.23
CA PRO A 199 10.31 -18.17 9.88
C PRO A 199 8.88 -18.08 9.34
N PHE A 200 8.76 -17.84 8.03
CA PHE A 200 7.49 -17.74 7.34
C PHE A 200 6.81 -19.11 7.17
N ASN A 201 5.51 -19.12 7.40
CA ASN A 201 4.56 -20.21 7.12
C ASN A 201 3.16 -19.58 6.95
N LEU A 202 2.16 -20.36 6.55
CA LEU A 202 0.77 -19.90 6.46
C LEU A 202 -0.17 -20.65 7.42
N GLU A 203 0.36 -21.54 8.28
CA GLU A 203 -0.43 -22.24 9.30
C GLU A 203 -0.72 -21.37 10.53
N ASN A 204 0.18 -20.46 10.88
CA ASN A 204 0.06 -19.58 12.04
C ASN A 204 0.11 -18.11 11.61
N LEU A 205 -1.04 -17.44 11.57
CA LEU A 205 -1.18 -16.05 11.13
C LEU A 205 -0.70 -14.99 12.16
N ASP A 206 0.17 -15.36 13.10
CA ASP A 206 0.67 -14.46 14.14
C ASP A 206 1.55 -13.31 13.61
N ASN A 207 1.45 -12.16 14.27
CA ASN A 207 2.12 -10.93 13.86
C ASN A 207 3.66 -11.01 13.92
N SER A 208 4.24 -11.92 14.72
CA SER A 208 5.69 -12.17 14.75
C SER A 208 6.24 -12.80 13.46
N ILE A 209 5.37 -13.49 12.70
CA ILE A 209 5.66 -14.10 11.39
C ILE A 209 5.29 -13.12 10.26
N HIS A 210 4.11 -12.50 10.34
CA HIS A 210 3.49 -11.86 9.18
C HIS A 210 3.67 -10.35 9.05
N LEU A 211 4.14 -9.64 10.09
CA LEU A 211 4.44 -8.21 10.04
C LEU A 211 5.94 -7.95 10.17
N CYS A 212 6.51 -7.06 9.36
CA CYS A 212 7.95 -6.78 9.37
C CYS A 212 8.31 -5.48 10.12
N ASN A 213 7.32 -4.67 10.51
CA ASN A 213 7.53 -3.38 11.16
C ASN A 213 8.35 -3.53 12.46
N ARG A 214 9.47 -2.80 12.57
CA ARG A 214 10.33 -2.77 13.77
C ARG A 214 9.57 -2.54 15.08
N SER A 215 8.55 -1.69 15.07
CA SER A 215 7.69 -1.39 16.22
C SER A 215 6.85 -2.57 16.72
N VAL A 216 6.58 -3.55 15.84
CA VAL A 216 5.96 -4.83 16.21
C VAL A 216 7.05 -5.81 16.62
N GLN A 217 8.08 -5.95 15.77
CA GLN A 217 9.13 -6.96 15.93
C GLN A 217 10.03 -6.76 17.16
N MET A 218 10.15 -5.54 17.68
CA MET A 218 10.86 -5.26 18.94
C MET A 218 10.22 -5.90 20.19
N HIS A 219 8.97 -6.38 20.09
CA HIS A 219 8.28 -7.09 21.17
C HIS A 219 8.44 -8.61 21.11
N PHE A 220 9.07 -9.13 20.05
CA PHE A 220 9.28 -10.56 19.85
C PHE A 220 10.77 -10.91 19.91
N LYS A 221 11.06 -12.15 20.32
CA LYS A 221 12.41 -12.71 20.24
C LYS A 221 12.61 -13.41 18.90
N ASN A 222 13.83 -13.37 18.38
CA ASN A 222 14.20 -14.11 17.18
C ASN A 222 14.11 -15.63 17.45
N CYS A 223 13.51 -16.37 16.51
CA CYS A 223 13.43 -17.82 16.61
C CYS A 223 14.83 -18.45 16.58
N PRO A 224 15.19 -19.37 17.49
CA PRO A 224 16.48 -20.06 17.45
C PRO A 224 16.69 -20.92 16.18
N THR A 225 15.62 -21.24 15.46
CA THR A 225 15.66 -22.00 14.18
C THR A 225 15.82 -21.12 12.95
N ARG A 226 15.91 -19.78 13.10
CA ARG A 226 16.23 -18.88 12.00
C ARG A 226 17.67 -19.09 11.53
N HIS A 227 17.89 -18.84 10.24
CA HIS A 227 19.20 -19.00 9.62
C HIS A 227 20.24 -18.04 10.25
N PRO A 228 21.46 -18.51 10.57
CA PRO A 228 22.43 -17.75 11.36
C PRO A 228 22.98 -16.48 10.67
N GLU A 229 22.89 -16.37 9.35
CA GLU A 229 23.26 -15.14 8.60
C GLU A 229 22.26 -13.98 8.77
N LEU A 230 21.09 -14.22 9.36
CA LEU A 230 20.10 -13.19 9.63
C LEU A 230 20.55 -12.30 10.80
N PRO A 231 20.36 -10.98 10.72
CA PRO A 231 20.89 -10.04 11.71
C PRO A 231 20.03 -10.07 12.98
N GLU A 232 20.65 -9.95 14.16
CA GLU A 232 19.93 -9.93 15.44
C GLU A 232 18.93 -8.77 15.53
N ASP A 233 19.29 -7.60 14.98
CA ASP A 233 18.44 -6.41 14.96
C ASP A 233 17.34 -6.44 13.89
N ASN A 234 17.25 -7.53 13.11
CA ASN A 234 16.31 -7.76 12.01
C ASN A 234 16.34 -6.72 10.87
N VAL A 235 17.46 -6.03 10.62
CA VAL A 235 17.60 -5.08 9.51
C VAL A 235 18.85 -5.32 8.63
N TRP A 236 18.67 -5.20 7.32
CA TRP A 236 19.75 -5.13 6.32
C TRP A 236 19.61 -3.87 5.46
N SER A 237 20.71 -3.46 4.83
CA SER A 237 20.71 -2.57 3.66
C SER A 237 21.30 -3.31 2.45
N ARG A 238 22.57 -3.03 2.10
CA ARG A 238 23.25 -3.55 0.89
C ARG A 238 23.37 -5.09 0.83
N LYS A 239 23.30 -5.77 1.99
CA LYS A 239 23.26 -7.25 2.08
C LYS A 239 22.16 -7.92 1.24
N LEU A 240 21.08 -7.22 0.88
CA LEU A 240 20.06 -7.77 -0.03
C LEU A 240 20.62 -8.03 -1.44
N GLN A 241 21.50 -7.16 -1.95
CA GLN A 241 22.13 -7.33 -3.26
C GLN A 241 23.14 -8.49 -3.24
N GLU A 242 23.89 -8.63 -2.14
CA GLU A 242 24.78 -9.76 -1.88
C GLU A 242 23.99 -11.08 -1.83
N TYR A 243 22.85 -11.11 -1.14
CA TYR A 243 21.95 -12.27 -1.07
C TYR A 243 21.37 -12.65 -2.43
N LEU A 244 20.95 -11.66 -3.24
CA LEU A 244 20.48 -11.90 -4.61
C LEU A 244 21.57 -12.55 -5.48
N CYS A 245 22.81 -12.06 -5.40
CA CYS A 245 23.95 -12.68 -6.09
C CYS A 245 24.24 -14.11 -5.58
N MET A 246 24.13 -14.36 -4.27
CA MET A 246 24.34 -15.68 -3.68
C MET A 246 23.32 -16.72 -4.17
N ILE A 247 22.08 -16.32 -4.46
CA ILE A 247 21.04 -17.21 -5.00
C ILE A 247 20.98 -17.25 -6.54
N GLY A 248 21.92 -16.61 -7.24
CA GLY A 248 21.95 -16.56 -8.71
C GLY A 248 20.86 -15.68 -9.34
N ALA A 249 20.43 -14.64 -8.62
CA ALA A 249 19.39 -13.69 -9.00
C ALA A 249 19.90 -12.24 -9.00
N GLU A 250 21.20 -12.00 -9.21
CA GLU A 250 21.84 -10.68 -9.17
C GLU A 250 21.14 -9.65 -10.08
N ASN A 251 20.70 -10.08 -11.27
CA ASN A 251 20.03 -9.22 -12.24
C ASN A 251 18.65 -8.73 -11.75
N ALA A 252 18.01 -9.43 -10.82
CA ALA A 252 16.69 -9.05 -10.30
C ALA A 252 16.68 -7.65 -9.66
N TRP A 253 17.81 -7.21 -9.11
CA TRP A 253 17.91 -5.88 -8.49
C TRP A 253 17.75 -4.76 -9.51
N GLU A 254 18.59 -4.74 -10.55
CA GLU A 254 18.63 -3.67 -11.56
C GLU A 254 17.57 -3.84 -12.66
N ASP A 255 17.19 -5.07 -13.03
CA ASP A 255 16.24 -5.30 -14.12
C ASP A 255 14.77 -5.28 -13.67
N VAL A 256 14.47 -5.67 -12.43
CA VAL A 256 13.09 -5.88 -11.94
C VAL A 256 12.75 -4.98 -10.75
N MET A 257 13.49 -5.08 -9.66
CA MET A 257 13.14 -4.45 -8.38
C MET A 257 13.23 -2.93 -8.47
N VAL A 258 14.41 -2.38 -8.81
CA VAL A 258 14.62 -0.91 -8.88
C VAL A 258 13.75 -0.24 -9.96
N PRO A 259 13.65 -0.75 -11.21
CA PRO A 259 12.75 -0.17 -12.21
C PRO A 259 11.28 -0.24 -11.81
N GLY A 260 10.84 -1.36 -11.22
CA GLY A 260 9.48 -1.54 -10.72
C GLY A 260 9.15 -0.54 -9.60
N ILE A 261 10.03 -0.40 -8.61
CA ILE A 261 9.90 0.58 -7.52
C ILE A 261 9.80 2.01 -8.08
N LYS A 262 10.73 2.43 -8.95
CA LYS A 262 10.73 3.76 -9.56
C LYS A 262 9.44 4.03 -10.36
N LYS A 263 8.99 3.04 -11.14
CA LYS A 263 7.73 3.10 -11.90
C LYS A 263 6.52 3.26 -10.99
N ILE A 264 6.43 2.47 -9.92
CA ILE A 264 5.31 2.53 -8.97
C ILE A 264 5.28 3.88 -8.25
N ILE A 265 6.39 4.35 -7.70
CA ILE A 265 6.50 5.67 -7.05
C ILE A 265 6.03 6.78 -8.00
N TYR A 266 6.50 6.77 -9.26
CA TYR A 266 6.08 7.75 -10.25
C TYR A 266 4.56 7.72 -10.51
N GLN A 267 3.98 6.54 -10.75
CA GLN A 267 2.54 6.41 -11.03
C GLN A 267 1.68 6.83 -9.83
N THR A 268 2.03 6.43 -8.60
CA THR A 268 1.30 6.81 -7.39
C THR A 268 1.33 8.32 -7.16
N MET A 269 2.48 8.97 -7.38
CA MET A 269 2.60 10.43 -7.28
C MET A 269 1.86 11.16 -8.42
N LEU A 270 1.90 10.61 -9.64
CA LEU A 270 1.20 11.16 -10.80
C LEU A 270 -0.33 11.19 -10.59
N VAL A 271 -0.92 10.08 -10.13
CA VAL A 271 -2.36 10.00 -9.81
C VAL A 271 -2.73 10.92 -8.64
N SER A 272 -1.82 11.13 -7.69
CA SER A 272 -2.02 12.03 -6.55
C SER A 272 -1.85 13.52 -6.90
N GLN A 273 -1.17 13.86 -8.01
CA GLN A 273 -0.81 15.23 -8.37
C GLN A 273 -2.01 16.17 -8.49
N SER A 274 -3.16 15.68 -8.95
CA SER A 274 -4.40 16.47 -9.06
C SER A 274 -5.06 16.79 -7.71
N LYS A 275 -4.69 16.05 -6.66
CA LYS A 275 -5.26 16.15 -5.30
C LYS A 275 -4.38 16.99 -4.36
N VAL A 276 -3.15 17.31 -4.76
CA VAL A 276 -2.20 18.10 -3.97
C VAL A 276 -2.18 19.56 -4.43
N THR A 277 -2.43 20.50 -3.51
CA THR A 277 -2.26 21.92 -3.78
C THR A 277 -0.76 22.26 -3.86
N PRO A 278 -0.23 22.66 -5.04
CA PRO A 278 1.21 22.85 -5.22
C PRO A 278 1.70 24.11 -4.48
N ARG A 279 2.62 23.95 -3.52
CA ARG A 279 3.29 25.05 -2.82
C ARG A 279 4.76 25.12 -3.25
N LYS A 280 5.19 26.27 -3.80
CA LYS A 280 6.60 26.51 -4.12
C LYS A 280 7.43 26.68 -2.84
N ASN A 281 8.70 26.25 -2.91
CA ASN A 281 9.60 26.17 -1.75
C ASN A 281 9.02 25.30 -0.62
N SER A 282 8.36 24.20 -0.98
CA SER A 282 7.99 23.12 -0.07
C SER A 282 8.40 21.81 -0.72
N PHE A 283 8.82 20.87 0.10
CA PHE A 283 9.27 19.54 -0.28
C PHE A 283 8.88 18.58 0.85
N ASP A 284 8.74 17.31 0.52
CA ASP A 284 8.48 16.24 1.49
C ASP A 284 9.35 15.03 1.16
N ILE A 285 9.99 14.47 2.18
CA ILE A 285 10.63 13.15 2.14
C ILE A 285 9.56 12.11 2.49
N TYR A 286 9.47 11.07 1.68
CA TYR A 286 8.53 9.96 1.84
C TYR A 286 9.28 8.65 2.03
N GLY A 287 8.70 7.76 2.82
CA GLY A 287 9.05 6.34 2.83
C GLY A 287 7.95 5.55 2.12
N ALA A 288 8.28 4.80 1.08
CA ALA A 288 7.40 3.80 0.49
C ALA A 288 7.81 2.41 1.00
N ASP A 289 6.84 1.62 1.45
CA ASP A 289 7.08 0.27 1.93
C ASP A 289 6.68 -0.75 0.85
N PHE A 290 7.66 -1.56 0.44
CA PHE A 290 7.51 -2.57 -0.60
C PHE A 290 7.69 -3.98 -0.06
N MET A 291 6.87 -4.91 -0.52
CA MET A 291 7.19 -6.35 -0.51
C MET A 291 7.51 -6.79 -1.94
N PHE A 292 8.05 -7.98 -2.11
CA PHE A 292 8.35 -8.56 -3.43
C PHE A 292 7.67 -9.93 -3.54
N SER A 293 7.20 -10.30 -4.73
CA SER A 293 6.80 -11.69 -5.00
C SER A 293 8.01 -12.57 -5.29
N GLU A 294 7.85 -13.89 -5.34
CA GLU A 294 8.89 -14.86 -5.74
C GLU A 294 9.58 -14.50 -7.07
N ASN A 295 8.87 -13.84 -7.99
CA ASN A 295 9.39 -13.34 -9.28
C ASN A 295 10.04 -11.93 -9.15
N PHE A 296 10.46 -11.54 -7.94
CA PHE A 296 11.08 -10.26 -7.58
C PHE A 296 10.27 -8.98 -7.89
N ASN A 297 9.02 -9.11 -8.34
CA ASN A 297 8.18 -7.96 -8.68
C ASN A 297 7.78 -7.18 -7.42
N PRO A 298 8.00 -5.85 -7.37
CA PRO A 298 7.65 -5.03 -6.22
C PRO A 298 6.15 -4.77 -6.09
N TRP A 299 5.64 -4.93 -4.87
CA TRP A 299 4.27 -4.64 -4.45
C TRP A 299 4.30 -3.54 -3.39
N LEU A 300 3.74 -2.38 -3.71
CA LEU A 300 3.61 -1.26 -2.77
C LEU A 300 2.54 -1.58 -1.71
N ILE A 301 2.93 -1.43 -0.45
CA ILE A 301 2.09 -1.71 0.73
C ILE A 301 1.49 -0.42 1.28
N GLU A 302 2.33 0.60 1.48
CA GLU A 302 1.93 1.92 1.96
C GLU A 302 2.95 3.01 1.60
N ILE A 303 2.51 4.27 1.65
CA ILE A 303 3.40 5.44 1.62
C ILE A 303 3.21 6.25 2.89
N ASN A 304 4.34 6.46 3.57
CA ASN A 304 4.48 7.15 4.83
C ASN A 304 5.01 8.58 4.61
N SER A 305 4.18 9.57 4.94
CA SER A 305 4.60 10.97 4.98
C SER A 305 5.35 11.23 6.28
N ARG A 306 6.56 11.80 6.21
CA ARG A 306 7.49 11.91 7.35
C ARG A 306 7.84 10.51 7.92
N PRO A 307 8.61 9.70 7.17
CA PRO A 307 9.07 8.40 7.68
C PRO A 307 9.81 8.58 9.01
N ASP A 308 9.61 7.63 9.93
CA ASP A 308 10.21 7.69 11.26
C ASP A 308 11.73 7.48 11.19
N MET A 309 12.48 8.47 11.66
CA MET A 309 13.94 8.45 11.75
C MET A 309 14.44 8.58 13.22
N SER A 310 13.54 8.51 14.20
CA SER A 310 13.84 8.83 15.61
C SER A 310 14.62 7.75 16.37
N SER A 311 14.53 6.50 15.92
CA SER A 311 15.11 5.32 16.59
C SER A 311 15.99 4.53 15.63
N PRO A 312 17.18 5.05 15.26
CA PRO A 312 18.08 4.37 14.33
C PRO A 312 18.71 3.11 14.93
N THR A 313 19.00 2.14 14.07
CA THR A 313 20.03 1.12 14.33
C THR A 313 21.36 1.56 13.73
N ALA A 314 22.42 0.77 13.93
CA ALA A 314 23.70 1.02 13.26
C ALA A 314 23.53 1.13 11.73
N VAL A 315 22.69 0.27 11.13
CA VAL A 315 22.40 0.30 9.69
C VAL A 315 21.60 1.53 9.29
N THR A 316 20.48 1.82 9.98
CA THR A 316 19.57 2.89 9.53
C THR A 316 20.06 4.29 9.91
N GLY A 317 20.86 4.44 10.97
CA GLY A 317 21.43 5.74 11.37
C GLY A 317 22.26 6.37 10.26
N MET A 318 23.18 5.61 9.66
CA MET A 318 24.00 6.08 8.52
C MET A 318 23.14 6.52 7.33
N ILE A 319 22.06 5.80 7.03
CA ILE A 319 21.12 6.15 5.94
C ILE A 319 20.35 7.43 6.29
N PHE A 320 19.91 7.60 7.53
CA PHE A 320 19.13 8.76 7.98
C PHE A 320 19.97 10.04 8.03
N GLU A 321 21.24 9.96 8.44
CA GLU A 321 22.16 11.10 8.39
C GLU A 321 22.43 11.49 6.93
N SER A 322 22.78 10.52 6.09
CA SER A 322 23.09 10.76 4.67
C SER A 322 21.91 11.36 3.90
N ILE A 323 20.69 10.82 4.06
CA ILE A 323 19.52 11.32 3.32
C ILE A 323 19.14 12.75 3.73
N LEU A 324 19.37 13.13 4.98
CA LEU A 324 19.13 14.50 5.43
C LEU A 324 20.15 15.47 4.83
N GLU A 325 21.44 15.13 4.82
CA GLU A 325 22.48 15.91 4.15
C GLU A 325 22.19 16.06 2.64
N ASP A 326 21.97 14.94 1.94
CA ASP A 326 21.72 14.91 0.50
C ASP A 326 20.42 15.64 0.12
N THR A 327 19.43 15.65 1.01
CA THR A 327 18.22 16.46 0.80
C THR A 327 18.57 17.95 0.78
N ILE A 328 19.44 18.41 1.69
CA ILE A 328 19.89 19.82 1.71
C ILE A 328 20.60 20.18 0.40
N LYS A 329 21.47 19.32 -0.12
CA LYS A 329 22.13 19.52 -1.42
C LYS A 329 21.11 19.73 -2.55
N VAL A 330 20.09 18.88 -2.61
CA VAL A 330 19.01 18.95 -3.62
C VAL A 330 18.10 20.19 -3.45
N ILE A 331 17.80 20.63 -2.22
CA ILE A 331 16.84 21.72 -1.97
C ILE A 331 17.47 23.12 -1.82
N ILE A 332 18.77 23.22 -1.51
CA ILE A 332 19.52 24.46 -1.34
C ILE A 332 20.59 24.61 -2.42
N ASP A 333 21.56 23.70 -2.51
CA ASP A 333 22.76 23.94 -3.33
C ASP A 333 22.48 23.83 -4.82
N ARG A 334 21.59 22.93 -5.23
CA ARG A 334 21.04 22.87 -6.60
C ARG A 334 20.34 24.13 -7.10
N LYS A 335 20.02 25.09 -6.21
CA LYS A 335 19.50 26.42 -6.61
C LYS A 335 20.61 27.40 -6.98
N LYS A 336 21.83 27.17 -6.49
CA LYS A 336 23.05 27.95 -6.82
C LYS A 336 23.75 27.32 -8.03
N ASP A 337 23.96 26.01 -7.99
CA ASP A 337 24.63 25.22 -9.03
C ASP A 337 23.78 24.00 -9.42
N PRO A 338 23.17 23.99 -10.62
CA PRO A 338 22.42 22.84 -11.13
C PRO A 338 23.23 21.54 -11.32
N ASN A 339 24.55 21.57 -11.20
CA ASN A 339 25.43 20.41 -11.38
C ASN A 339 26.17 20.01 -10.08
N CYS A 340 25.79 20.59 -8.94
CA CYS A 340 26.38 20.22 -7.64
C CYS A 340 26.15 18.73 -7.31
N ASP A 341 26.95 18.22 -6.37
CA ASP A 341 26.68 16.94 -5.73
C ASP A 341 25.24 16.88 -5.19
N ILE A 342 24.62 15.71 -5.31
CA ILE A 342 23.29 15.38 -4.75
C ILE A 342 23.33 14.08 -3.94
N GLY A 343 24.54 13.58 -3.67
CA GLY A 343 24.83 12.30 -3.03
C GLY A 343 24.07 11.14 -3.67
N ALA A 344 23.34 10.38 -2.86
CA ALA A 344 22.64 9.19 -3.29
C ALA A 344 21.28 9.46 -3.97
N TYR A 345 20.88 10.73 -4.21
CA TYR A 345 19.67 11.02 -5.00
C TYR A 345 19.85 10.80 -6.51
N GLU A 346 18.76 10.44 -7.16
CA GLU A 346 18.62 10.29 -8.60
C GLU A 346 17.31 10.94 -9.06
N LEU A 347 17.36 11.82 -10.07
CA LEU A 347 16.15 12.44 -10.63
C LEU A 347 15.43 11.45 -11.55
N ILE A 348 14.38 10.79 -11.07
CA ILE A 348 13.62 9.81 -11.87
C ILE A 348 12.56 10.45 -12.77
N GLN A 349 12.03 11.62 -12.40
CA GLN A 349 11.07 12.33 -13.24
C GLN A 349 11.06 13.83 -12.99
N LYS A 350 10.93 14.60 -14.06
CA LYS A 350 10.61 16.03 -14.06
C LYS A 350 9.71 16.36 -15.24
N GLN A 351 8.41 16.49 -15.00
CA GLN A 351 7.44 16.74 -16.08
C GLN A 351 7.80 18.01 -16.89
N THR A 352 7.77 17.93 -18.22
CA THR A 352 7.89 19.11 -19.07
C THR A 352 6.59 19.92 -19.05
N ARG A 353 6.67 21.25 -18.85
CA ARG A 353 5.50 22.15 -18.83
C ARG A 353 4.69 22.18 -20.15
N LYS A 354 5.25 21.69 -21.27
CA LYS A 354 4.56 21.53 -22.55
C LYS A 354 3.54 20.37 -22.47
N GLY A 355 2.39 20.58 -21.81
CA GLY A 355 1.32 19.59 -21.76
C GLY A 355 0.28 19.79 -20.64
N LEU A 356 0.64 20.45 -19.54
CA LEU A 356 -0.33 20.73 -18.47
C LEU A 356 -1.32 21.81 -18.90
N LYS A 357 -2.52 21.38 -19.36
CA LYS A 357 -3.70 22.27 -19.38
C LYS A 357 -3.90 22.81 -17.96
N ARG A 358 -3.96 24.13 -17.81
CA ARG A 358 -4.23 24.77 -16.51
C ARG A 358 -5.58 24.27 -15.97
N PRO A 359 -5.68 23.83 -14.70
CA PRO A 359 -6.97 23.61 -14.06
C PRO A 359 -7.77 24.91 -14.05
N GLU A 360 -8.99 24.88 -14.60
CA GLU A 360 -9.83 26.09 -14.76
C GLU A 360 -10.16 26.78 -13.42
N ALA A 361 -10.13 26.03 -12.31
CA ALA A 361 -10.26 26.55 -10.96
C ALA A 361 -9.29 27.71 -10.65
N ALA A 362 -8.05 27.65 -11.16
CA ALA A 362 -7.04 28.69 -10.91
C ALA A 362 -7.29 30.00 -11.68
N ALA A 363 -8.08 29.97 -12.75
CA ALA A 363 -8.41 31.16 -13.55
C ALA A 363 -9.47 32.04 -12.86
N ARG A 364 -10.44 31.43 -12.16
CA ARG A 364 -11.51 32.16 -11.45
C ARG A 364 -10.99 32.96 -10.24
N THR A 365 -9.94 32.49 -9.55
CA THR A 365 -9.37 33.21 -8.39
C THR A 365 -8.66 34.50 -8.80
N GLN A 366 -7.84 34.46 -9.86
CA GLN A 366 -7.16 35.66 -10.39
C GLN A 366 -8.12 36.70 -10.98
N SER A 367 -9.30 36.27 -11.44
CA SER A 367 -10.39 37.19 -11.83
C SER A 367 -10.93 37.96 -10.62
N ARG A 368 -11.22 37.27 -9.49
CA ARG A 368 -11.80 37.88 -8.28
C ARG A 368 -10.82 38.81 -7.55
N GLU A 369 -9.52 38.50 -7.51
CA GLU A 369 -8.52 39.39 -6.90
C GLU A 369 -8.34 40.70 -7.68
N LYS A 370 -8.48 40.67 -9.02
CA LYS A 370 -8.42 41.87 -9.86
C LYS A 370 -9.63 42.79 -9.69
N THR A 371 -10.83 42.25 -9.44
CA THR A 371 -12.00 43.07 -9.10
C THR A 371 -11.92 43.66 -7.68
N HIS A 372 -11.47 42.89 -6.68
CA HIS A 372 -11.29 43.42 -5.32
C HIS A 372 -10.28 44.58 -5.25
N ARG A 373 -9.10 44.44 -5.86
CA ARG A 373 -8.09 45.51 -5.90
C ARG A 373 -8.53 46.76 -6.67
N LYS A 374 -9.51 46.66 -7.57
CA LYS A 374 -10.14 47.83 -8.22
C LYS A 374 -11.12 48.53 -7.29
N ALA A 375 -11.88 47.80 -6.47
CA ALA A 375 -12.86 48.38 -5.54
C ALA A 375 -12.20 49.14 -4.37
N GLU A 376 -11.09 48.63 -3.82
CA GLU A 376 -10.39 49.28 -2.70
C GLU A 376 -9.75 50.63 -3.10
N LYS A 377 -9.17 50.71 -4.31
CA LYS A 377 -8.58 51.96 -4.84
C LYS A 377 -9.61 53.08 -5.08
N THR A 378 -10.89 52.75 -5.26
CA THR A 378 -11.96 53.76 -5.39
C THR A 378 -12.41 54.26 -4.03
N ARG A 379 -12.43 53.41 -2.99
CA ARG A 379 -12.80 53.79 -1.62
C ARG A 379 -11.75 54.62 -0.89
N SER A 380 -10.46 54.45 -1.18
CA SER A 380 -9.39 55.21 -0.50
C SER A 380 -9.21 56.66 -0.95
N ARG A 381 -10.12 57.22 -1.78
CA ARG A 381 -10.07 58.62 -2.26
C ARG A 381 -11.08 59.55 -1.58
N GLN A 382 -11.95 59.04 -0.72
CA GLN A 382 -12.89 59.83 0.07
C GLN A 382 -12.73 59.50 1.56
N ASN A 383 -11.91 60.32 2.25
CA ASN A 383 -12.03 60.75 3.66
C ASN A 383 -10.65 61.11 4.23
N GLY A 384 -10.42 62.42 4.42
CA GLY A 384 -9.30 62.95 5.21
C GLY A 384 -9.55 62.85 6.73
N PRO A 385 -8.53 63.11 7.56
CA PRO A 385 -8.48 62.58 8.92
C PRO A 385 -9.04 63.52 10.01
N LYS A 386 -9.48 62.92 11.13
CA LYS A 386 -9.53 63.57 12.45
C LYS A 386 -9.04 62.61 13.55
N HIS A 387 -7.97 62.99 14.25
CA HIS A 387 -7.58 62.37 15.53
C HIS A 387 -8.46 62.89 16.68
N PRO A 388 -8.61 62.14 17.79
CA PRO A 388 -7.79 62.50 18.96
C PRO A 388 -7.30 61.35 19.87
N LYS A 389 -6.12 61.62 20.46
CA LYS A 389 -5.62 61.29 21.82
C LYS A 389 -5.56 59.83 22.33
N ARG A 390 -4.33 59.45 22.74
CA ARG A 390 -3.99 58.28 23.59
C ARG A 390 -4.47 58.47 25.04
N GLN A 391 -4.85 57.38 25.70
CA GLN A 391 -4.61 57.15 27.12
C GLN A 391 -3.90 55.80 27.33
N LYS A 392 -3.12 55.69 28.41
CA LYS A 392 -2.35 54.49 28.84
C LYS A 392 -3.03 53.87 30.08
N LEU A 393 -2.50 52.73 30.53
CA LEU A 393 -2.81 51.93 31.74
C LEU A 393 -3.85 50.81 31.50
N ALA A 394 -3.69 49.58 32.00
CA ALA A 394 -2.55 48.96 32.72
C ALA A 394 -2.49 47.45 32.45
N LYS A 395 -1.33 46.80 32.70
CA LYS A 395 -1.20 45.34 32.77
C LYS A 395 -1.43 44.86 34.22
N LYS A 396 -2.12 43.74 34.39
CA LYS A 396 -1.84 42.74 35.44
C LYS A 396 -1.96 41.31 34.86
N PRO A 397 -1.30 40.31 35.45
CA PRO A 397 -1.14 39.00 34.83
C PRO A 397 -2.15 37.97 35.34
N GLU A 398 -2.48 36.99 34.51
CA GLU A 398 -2.96 35.68 34.97
C GLU A 398 -2.02 34.59 34.51
N ALA A 399 -1.61 33.74 35.45
CA ALA A 399 -0.85 32.54 35.18
C ALA A 399 -1.82 31.37 34.98
N ALA A 400 -1.72 30.69 33.85
CA ALA A 400 -2.36 29.40 33.63
C ALA A 400 -1.34 28.45 32.99
N GLY A 401 -0.75 27.58 33.81
CA GLY A 401 0.10 26.51 33.30
C GLY A 401 -0.71 25.57 32.42
N ARG A 402 -0.32 25.43 31.16
CA ARG A 402 -0.73 24.32 30.30
C ARG A 402 0.51 23.68 29.69
N THR A 403 0.94 22.58 30.30
CA THR A 403 1.78 21.58 29.66
C THR A 403 1.10 21.13 28.36
N ARG A 404 1.62 21.56 27.22
CA ARG A 404 1.24 21.00 25.92
C ARG A 404 2.02 19.71 25.71
N SER A 405 1.35 18.57 25.89
CA SER A 405 1.81 17.35 25.23
C SER A 405 1.78 17.58 23.72
N TYR A 406 2.87 17.25 23.03
CA TYR A 406 2.88 17.20 21.58
C TYR A 406 2.25 15.87 21.16
N GLY A 407 1.08 15.94 20.52
CA GLY A 407 0.47 14.77 19.88
C GLY A 407 1.23 14.46 18.59
N GLU A 408 2.07 13.43 18.61
CA GLU A 408 2.79 12.93 17.43
C GLU A 408 1.85 12.17 16.48
N GLY A 409 1.13 12.91 15.64
CA GLY A 409 0.30 12.33 14.57
C GLY A 409 1.10 12.08 13.29
N GLN A 410 1.76 10.93 13.16
CA GLN A 410 2.23 10.43 11.87
C GLN A 410 1.01 10.13 10.97
N ARG A 411 1.07 10.51 9.69
CA ARG A 411 0.03 10.17 8.69
C ARG A 411 0.56 9.13 7.73
N CYS A 412 0.04 7.92 7.88
CA CYS A 412 0.23 6.80 6.97
C CYS A 412 -0.89 6.79 5.92
N THR A 413 -0.60 6.30 4.71
CA THR A 413 -1.60 6.09 3.67
C THR A 413 -1.44 4.67 3.14
N HIS A 414 -2.33 3.76 3.56
CA HIS A 414 -2.39 2.40 3.04
C HIS A 414 -2.98 2.42 1.62
N ILE A 415 -2.39 1.66 0.70
CA ILE A 415 -2.81 1.64 -0.71
C ILE A 415 -3.54 0.32 -0.98
N GLY A 416 -4.87 0.36 -0.93
CA GLY A 416 -5.72 -0.74 -1.39
C GLY A 416 -5.69 -0.85 -2.91
N TRP A 417 -5.53 -2.07 -3.44
CA TRP A 417 -5.53 -2.34 -4.87
C TRP A 417 -6.96 -2.39 -5.42
N ALA A 418 -7.52 -1.22 -5.76
CA ALA A 418 -8.78 -1.16 -6.49
C ALA A 418 -8.54 -1.40 -8.00
N LEU A 419 -8.98 -2.54 -8.52
CA LEU A 419 -8.99 -2.80 -9.97
C LEU A 419 -10.04 -1.91 -10.67
N PRO A 420 -9.79 -1.48 -11.92
CA PRO A 420 -10.61 -0.46 -12.57
C PRO A 420 -11.92 -1.04 -13.11
N ASN A 421 -13.03 -0.76 -12.43
CA ASN A 421 -14.33 -0.38 -13.02
C ASN A 421 -15.45 -0.42 -11.96
N LEU A 422 -15.82 0.74 -11.40
CA LEU A 422 -17.18 1.27 -11.47
C LEU A 422 -17.21 2.72 -10.95
N HIS A 423 -18.07 3.55 -11.55
CA HIS A 423 -18.45 4.82 -10.95
C HIS A 423 -19.35 4.56 -9.73
N LEU A 424 -19.01 5.13 -8.56
CA LEU A 424 -19.98 5.62 -7.56
C LEU A 424 -19.23 6.45 -6.50
N VAL A 425 -19.35 7.79 -6.61
CA VAL A 425 -18.97 8.84 -5.63
C VAL A 425 -17.47 8.90 -5.22
N PRO A 426 -16.85 10.08 -5.06
CA PRO A 426 -15.43 10.15 -4.75
C PRO A 426 -15.13 9.58 -3.36
N SER A 427 -14.12 8.70 -3.26
CA SER A 427 -13.41 8.52 -2.00
C SER A 427 -12.71 9.84 -1.67
N GLU A 428 -13.33 10.63 -0.79
CA GLU A 428 -12.71 11.81 -0.23
C GLU A 428 -11.47 11.38 0.53
N LEU A 429 -10.30 11.76 0.00
CA LEU A 429 -9.09 11.81 0.80
C LEU A 429 -9.32 12.87 1.87
N TYR A 430 -9.72 12.42 3.07
CA TYR A 430 -9.91 13.24 4.26
C TYR A 430 -8.56 13.80 4.75
N LEU A 431 -8.01 14.72 3.97
CA LEU A 431 -6.97 15.65 4.38
C LEU A 431 -7.58 16.67 5.35
N HIS A 432 -7.85 16.22 6.58
CA HIS A 432 -8.10 17.15 7.67
C HIS A 432 -6.84 17.99 7.90
N SER A 433 -6.83 19.19 7.33
CA SER A 433 -6.01 20.29 7.82
C SER A 433 -6.67 20.82 9.08
N GLN A 434 -6.26 20.33 10.24
CA GLN A 434 -6.47 21.08 11.47
C GLN A 434 -5.64 22.37 11.36
N GLN A 435 -6.32 23.46 10.99
CA GLN A 435 -5.78 24.80 11.13
C GLN A 435 -5.53 25.08 12.62
N ARG A 436 -4.40 25.74 12.89
CA ARG A 436 -4.27 26.63 14.05
C ARG A 436 -4.31 28.06 13.55
#